data_AF-A0A5N6ZUH3-F1
#
_entry.id   AF-A0A5N6ZUH3-F1
#
_cell.length_a   1.000
_cell.length_b   1.000
_cell.length_c   1.000
_cell.angle_alpha   90.00
_cell.angle_beta   90.00
_cell.angle_gamma   90.00
#
_symmetry.space_group_name_H-M   'P 1'
#
loop_
_entity.id
_entity.type
_entity.pdbx_description
1 polymer ?
#
loop_
_entity_poly.entity_id
_entity_poly.type
_entity_poly.pdbx_seq_one_letter_code
_entity_poly.pdbx_strand_id
1 'polypeptide(L)'
;MADGCDSRNAGIAKALKPSETITLPRKNWKVSEREYHRTFIMSQAMMLDALMTDVYRNLEGIENQGLDVNFTALNFKTLYVIGRKQYATKPEGAVMVGPRTEHLPIISYTGWYERQNWNEFLGETLSVMLGQLAQNMTIRTGKAGVQDQEAFVVGFHGPHVHIARAFFAADLVARVHPRGCSRDEVIELKFTRGYDLSLKRDWLDATRALARLFRYLLSGRAKVAAIQGYLNRPSNTAGKSM
;
A
#
# COMPACT_ATOMS: atom_id res chain seq x y z
N MET A 1 -44.95 -4.57 -6.14
CA MET A 1 -44.09 -4.57 -4.94
C MET A 1 -42.75 -5.18 -5.33
N ALA A 2 -41.79 -4.34 -5.70
CA ALA A 2 -40.40 -4.72 -5.89
C ALA A 2 -39.59 -3.44 -5.79
N ASP A 3 -39.21 -3.08 -4.57
CA ASP A 3 -38.18 -2.08 -4.34
C ASP A 3 -37.34 -2.53 -3.15
N GLY A 4 -36.15 -3.03 -3.45
CA GLY A 4 -35.35 -3.80 -2.51
C GLY A 4 -34.04 -4.28 -3.12
N CYS A 5 -33.41 -3.47 -3.97
CA CYS A 5 -32.09 -3.76 -4.49
C CYS A 5 -31.41 -2.45 -4.87
N ASP A 6 -30.63 -1.85 -3.95
CA ASP A 6 -29.47 -1.01 -4.30
C ASP A 6 -28.71 -0.38 -3.11
N SER A 7 -29.07 -0.65 -1.85
CA SER A 7 -28.38 0.02 -0.73
C SER A 7 -27.04 -0.61 -0.32
N ARG A 8 -26.76 -1.87 -0.69
CA ARG A 8 -25.59 -2.65 -0.19
C ARG A 8 -24.31 -2.55 -1.02
N ASN A 9 -24.38 -2.07 -2.26
CA ASN A 9 -23.23 -2.07 -3.21
C ASN A 9 -22.24 -0.90 -3.03
N ALA A 10 -22.25 -0.26 -1.87
CA ALA A 10 -21.78 1.10 -1.79
C ALA A 10 -20.95 1.34 -0.53
N GLY A 11 -19.85 0.59 -0.40
CA GLY A 11 -18.80 0.86 0.58
C GLY A 11 -18.09 2.17 0.29
N ILE A 12 -16.80 2.12 -0.07
CA ILE A 12 -15.99 3.32 -0.36
C ILE A 12 -16.65 4.24 -1.39
N ALA A 13 -17.35 3.70 -2.39
CA ALA A 13 -18.01 4.49 -3.43
C ALA A 13 -19.01 5.54 -2.90
N LYS A 14 -19.69 5.28 -1.78
CA LYS A 14 -20.59 6.27 -1.13
C LYS A 14 -19.83 7.35 -0.35
N ALA A 15 -18.62 7.04 0.10
CA ALA A 15 -17.78 7.96 0.86
C ALA A 15 -16.82 8.76 -0.04
N LEU A 16 -16.57 8.30 -1.28
CA LEU A 16 -15.69 8.96 -2.24
C LEU A 16 -16.25 10.34 -2.61
N LYS A 17 -15.51 11.37 -2.21
CA LYS A 17 -15.66 12.73 -2.73
C LYS A 17 -14.66 12.97 -3.86
N PRO A 18 -14.96 13.84 -4.84
CA PRO A 18 -14.05 14.18 -5.94
C PRO A 18 -12.70 14.74 -5.47
N SER A 19 -12.69 15.47 -4.35
CA SER A 19 -11.48 16.03 -3.73
C SER A 19 -11.70 16.25 -2.24
N GLU A 20 -10.65 16.14 -1.44
CA GLU A 20 -10.67 16.38 0.00
C GLU A 20 -9.34 17.04 0.44
N THR A 21 -9.42 18.08 1.26
CA THR A 21 -8.22 18.68 1.89
C THR A 21 -7.93 17.96 3.19
N ILE A 22 -6.81 17.23 3.25
CA ILE A 22 -6.46 16.42 4.42
C ILE A 22 -5.31 17.05 5.21
N THR A 23 -5.37 16.94 6.53
CA THR A 23 -4.25 17.30 7.40
C THR A 23 -3.55 16.03 7.87
N LEU A 24 -2.30 15.82 7.44
CA LEU A 24 -1.58 14.61 7.80
C LEU A 24 -1.14 14.63 9.28
N PRO A 25 -1.42 13.56 10.04
CA PRO A 25 -1.02 13.48 11.44
C PRO A 25 0.50 13.31 11.54
N ARG A 26 1.15 14.00 12.50
CA ARG A 26 2.61 13.83 12.75
C ARG A 26 3.00 12.37 13.03
N LYS A 27 2.08 11.62 13.66
CA LYS A 27 2.18 10.17 13.94
C LYS A 27 0.78 9.59 13.76
N ASN A 28 0.53 8.78 12.73
CA ASN A 28 -0.81 8.24 12.45
C ASN A 28 -1.36 7.33 13.56
N TRP A 29 -0.50 6.68 14.36
CA TRP A 29 -0.92 5.78 15.44
C TRP A 29 -1.17 6.45 16.80
N LYS A 30 -0.96 7.78 16.92
CA LYS A 30 -1.20 8.52 18.17
C LYS A 30 -2.55 9.26 18.19
N VAL A 31 -3.48 8.86 17.35
CA VAL A 31 -4.85 9.37 17.36
C VAL A 31 -5.59 8.66 18.50
N SER A 32 -6.08 9.40 19.49
CA SER A 32 -6.61 8.86 20.75
C SER A 32 -7.73 7.84 20.54
N GLU A 33 -8.59 8.05 19.54
CA GLU A 33 -9.71 7.14 19.25
C GLU A 33 -9.23 5.79 18.67
N ARG A 34 -8.13 5.79 17.87
CA ARG A 34 -7.57 4.58 17.27
C ARG A 34 -7.11 3.55 18.30
N GLU A 35 -6.55 4.02 19.42
CA GLU A 35 -5.97 3.13 20.43
C GLU A 35 -7.03 2.21 21.06
N TYR A 36 -8.26 2.70 21.23
CA TYR A 36 -9.40 1.90 21.70
C TYR A 36 -9.76 0.75 20.74
N HIS A 37 -9.48 0.91 19.44
CA HIS A 37 -9.80 -0.08 18.40
C HIS A 37 -8.61 -0.94 18.00
N ARG A 38 -7.50 -0.92 18.74
CA ARG A 38 -6.26 -1.63 18.38
C ARG A 38 -6.47 -3.12 18.09
N THR A 39 -7.25 -3.82 18.92
CA THR A 39 -7.51 -5.26 18.72
C THR A 39 -8.30 -5.53 17.44
N PHE A 40 -9.28 -4.68 17.12
CA PHE A 40 -10.07 -4.76 15.89
C PHE A 40 -9.25 -4.45 14.64
N ILE A 41 -8.33 -3.49 14.73
CA ILE A 41 -7.41 -3.18 13.64
C ILE A 41 -6.41 -4.33 13.42
N MET A 42 -5.94 -4.95 14.51
CA MET A 42 -5.01 -6.08 14.42
C MET A 42 -5.67 -7.32 13.76
N SER A 43 -6.95 -7.59 14.03
CA SER A 43 -7.65 -8.68 13.35
C SER A 43 -7.80 -8.42 11.85
N GLN A 44 -8.08 -7.18 11.43
CA GLN A 44 -8.07 -6.80 10.02
C GLN A 44 -6.71 -7.05 9.37
N ALA A 45 -5.61 -6.68 10.05
CA ALA A 45 -4.26 -6.89 9.55
C ALA A 45 -3.96 -8.38 9.34
N MET A 46 -4.32 -9.24 10.28
CA MET A 46 -4.17 -10.70 10.16
C MET A 46 -5.01 -11.27 9.01
N MET A 47 -6.24 -10.77 8.83
CA MET A 47 -7.10 -11.18 7.72
C MET A 47 -6.50 -10.79 6.36
N LEU A 48 -5.99 -9.56 6.24
CA LEU A 48 -5.32 -9.11 5.01
C LEU A 48 -4.06 -9.91 4.75
N ASP A 49 -3.24 -10.16 5.78
CA ASP A 49 -2.02 -10.95 5.65
C ASP A 49 -2.30 -12.37 5.14
N ALA A 50 -3.29 -13.04 5.72
CA ALA A 50 -3.73 -14.37 5.28
C ALA A 50 -4.27 -14.34 3.84
N LEU A 51 -5.13 -13.37 3.50
CA LEU A 51 -5.68 -13.23 2.15
C LEU A 51 -4.61 -12.95 1.10
N MET A 52 -3.69 -12.03 1.38
CA MET A 52 -2.61 -11.65 0.47
C MET A 52 -1.64 -12.81 0.27
N THR A 53 -1.32 -13.54 1.34
CA THR A 53 -0.50 -14.75 1.30
C THR A 53 -1.15 -15.83 0.45
N ASP A 54 -2.43 -16.12 0.69
CA ASP A 54 -3.15 -17.17 -0.03
C ASP A 54 -3.27 -16.82 -1.53
N VAL A 55 -3.68 -15.59 -1.86
CA VAL A 55 -3.75 -15.15 -3.25
C VAL A 55 -2.40 -15.27 -3.95
N TYR A 56 -1.30 -14.85 -3.29
CA TYR A 56 0.04 -14.92 -3.88
C TYR A 56 0.52 -16.36 -4.11
N ARG A 57 0.35 -17.24 -3.12
CA ARG A 57 0.81 -18.63 -3.20
C ARG A 57 0.05 -19.45 -4.25
N ASN A 58 -1.17 -19.06 -4.58
CA ASN A 58 -1.97 -19.68 -5.63
C ASN A 58 -1.74 -19.05 -7.03
N LEU A 59 -0.75 -18.16 -7.19
CA LEU A 59 -0.39 -17.64 -8.51
C LEU A 59 0.46 -18.63 -9.29
N GLU A 60 -0.08 -19.13 -10.40
CA GLU A 60 0.69 -19.88 -11.37
C GLU A 60 1.62 -18.96 -12.19
N GLY A 61 2.82 -19.45 -12.52
CA GLY A 61 3.75 -18.80 -13.45
C GLY A 61 4.64 -17.70 -12.86
N ILE A 62 4.77 -17.59 -11.53
CA ILE A 62 5.59 -16.57 -10.85
C ILE A 62 6.82 -17.11 -10.09
N GLU A 63 6.97 -18.44 -9.98
CA GLU A 63 7.92 -19.11 -9.06
C GLU A 63 9.42 -18.86 -9.37
N ASN A 64 9.77 -18.22 -10.49
CA ASN A 64 11.16 -18.13 -10.97
C ASN A 64 11.68 -16.69 -11.19
N GLN A 65 11.11 -15.67 -10.52
CA GLN A 65 11.56 -14.29 -10.73
C GLN A 65 12.72 -13.83 -9.82
N GLY A 66 13.21 -14.68 -8.92
CA GLY A 66 14.33 -14.33 -8.02
C GLY A 66 14.01 -13.25 -6.97
N LEU A 67 12.72 -12.92 -6.80
CA LEU A 67 12.23 -11.97 -5.79
C LEU A 67 11.73 -12.74 -4.56
N ASP A 68 12.40 -12.55 -3.42
CA ASP A 68 11.89 -13.02 -2.13
C ASP A 68 10.73 -12.11 -1.70
N VAL A 69 9.52 -12.68 -1.58
CA VAL A 69 8.31 -11.96 -1.19
C VAL A 69 7.83 -12.49 0.15
N ASN A 70 7.70 -11.58 1.11
CA ASN A 70 7.33 -11.88 2.47
C ASN A 70 6.08 -11.10 2.90
N PHE A 71 5.31 -11.68 3.82
CA PHE A 71 4.04 -11.15 4.32
C PHE A 71 4.18 -10.93 5.82
N THR A 72 3.75 -9.76 6.29
CA THR A 72 3.78 -9.45 7.71
C THR A 72 2.55 -8.67 8.14
N ALA A 73 1.87 -9.17 9.18
CA ALA A 73 0.89 -8.43 9.98
C ALA A 73 1.54 -7.74 11.20
N LEU A 74 2.86 -7.54 11.17
CA LEU A 74 3.56 -6.81 12.23
C LEU A 74 3.73 -5.36 11.83
N ASN A 75 3.27 -4.48 12.70
CA ASN A 75 3.40 -3.06 12.48
C ASN A 75 4.88 -2.66 12.54
N PHE A 76 5.37 -2.06 11.47
CA PHE A 76 6.68 -1.41 11.42
C PHE A 76 6.49 0.10 11.29
N LYS A 77 7.54 0.85 11.60
CA LYS A 77 7.48 2.31 11.53
C LYS A 77 8.25 2.78 10.30
N THR A 78 7.63 3.65 9.52
CA THR A 78 8.27 4.33 8.39
C THR A 78 8.24 5.84 8.60
N LEU A 79 9.14 6.54 7.92
CA LEU A 79 9.36 7.98 8.09
C LEU A 79 9.27 8.64 6.71
N TYR A 80 8.66 9.82 6.67
CA TYR A 80 8.60 10.65 5.48
C TYR A 80 8.66 12.13 5.87
N VAL A 81 8.88 13.02 4.90
CA VAL A 81 9.07 14.46 5.15
C VAL A 81 8.01 15.26 4.41
N ILE A 82 7.43 16.26 5.06
CA ILE A 82 6.51 17.25 4.47
C ILE A 82 6.90 18.64 4.98
N GLY A 83 7.11 19.59 4.08
CA GLY A 83 7.49 20.96 4.40
C GLY A 83 8.71 21.02 5.33
N ARG A 84 9.72 20.18 5.06
CA ARG A 84 10.94 19.97 5.87
C ARG A 84 10.71 19.45 7.29
N LYS A 85 9.48 19.08 7.66
CA LYS A 85 9.17 18.42 8.94
C LYS A 85 9.07 16.93 8.72
N GLN A 86 9.64 16.16 9.64
CA GLN A 86 9.56 14.71 9.60
C GLN A 86 8.27 14.22 10.25
N TYR A 87 7.63 13.29 9.56
CA TYR A 87 6.42 12.60 9.97
C TYR A 87 6.74 11.12 10.09
N ALA A 88 5.95 10.41 10.89
CA ALA A 88 6.05 8.97 11.00
C ALA A 88 4.70 8.32 10.76
N THR A 89 4.72 7.21 10.04
CA THR A 89 3.55 6.36 9.88
C THR A 89 3.87 4.94 10.35
N LYS A 90 2.82 4.25 10.77
CA LYS A 90 2.85 2.86 11.20
C LYS A 90 1.74 2.14 10.44
N PRO A 91 2.05 1.46 9.32
CA PRO A 91 1.13 0.51 8.71
C PRO A 91 0.84 -0.65 9.66
N GLU A 92 -0.28 -1.33 9.41
CA GLU A 92 -0.70 -2.51 10.18
C GLU A 92 -0.05 -3.81 9.69
N GLY A 93 0.65 -3.73 8.56
CA GLY A 93 1.37 -4.82 7.95
C GLY A 93 1.79 -4.46 6.53
N ALA A 94 2.40 -5.38 5.82
CA ALA A 94 2.77 -5.20 4.42
C ALA A 94 3.11 -6.53 3.74
N VAL A 95 3.04 -6.49 2.41
CA VAL A 95 3.82 -7.34 1.53
C VAL A 95 5.16 -6.66 1.29
N MET A 96 6.23 -7.39 1.58
CA MET A 96 7.61 -6.93 1.49
C MET A 96 8.35 -7.70 0.39
N VAL A 97 9.39 -7.08 -0.18
CA VAL A 97 10.29 -7.72 -1.14
C VAL A 97 11.75 -7.57 -0.71
N GLY A 98 12.59 -8.55 -1.07
CA GLY A 98 14.02 -8.52 -0.84
C GLY A 98 14.48 -9.42 0.32
N PRO A 99 15.80 -9.57 0.54
CA PRO A 99 16.33 -10.38 1.61
C PRO A 99 15.95 -9.82 2.98
N ARG A 100 15.96 -10.66 4.01
CA ARG A 100 15.50 -10.30 5.36
C ARG A 100 16.11 -9.03 5.97
N THR A 101 17.33 -8.68 5.55
CA THR A 101 18.07 -7.50 6.00
C THR A 101 17.63 -6.20 5.33
N GLU A 102 16.94 -6.28 4.19
CA GLU A 102 16.58 -5.15 3.32
C GLU A 102 15.09 -5.18 2.90
N HIS A 103 14.23 -5.91 3.62
CA HIS A 103 12.81 -6.01 3.28
C HIS A 103 12.18 -4.63 3.03
N LEU A 104 11.58 -4.45 1.86
CA LEU A 104 10.95 -3.19 1.46
C LEU A 104 9.49 -3.37 1.06
N PRO A 105 8.59 -2.47 1.50
CA PRO A 105 7.15 -2.64 1.27
C PRO A 105 6.78 -2.36 -0.20
N ILE A 106 6.06 -3.31 -0.79
CA ILE A 106 5.48 -3.18 -2.14
C ILE A 106 3.97 -2.99 -2.09
N ILE A 107 3.33 -3.50 -1.03
CA ILE A 107 1.93 -3.24 -0.68
C ILE A 107 1.86 -3.07 0.83
N SER A 108 1.31 -1.98 1.33
CA SER A 108 1.13 -1.76 2.78
C SER A 108 -0.31 -1.99 3.23
N TYR A 109 -0.51 -2.37 4.48
CA TYR A 109 -1.85 -2.56 5.06
C TYR A 109 -2.24 -1.37 5.94
N THR A 110 -3.50 -0.93 5.82
CA THR A 110 -4.11 0.07 6.70
C THR A 110 -5.29 -0.52 7.46
N GLY A 111 -5.54 0.02 8.66
CA GLY A 111 -6.66 -0.36 9.50
C GLY A 111 -7.79 0.66 9.44
N TRP A 112 -9.02 0.20 9.56
CA TRP A 112 -10.19 1.06 9.75
C TRP A 112 -10.81 0.82 11.12
N TYR A 113 -11.48 1.83 11.67
CA TYR A 113 -12.23 1.69 12.92
C TYR A 113 -13.55 2.47 12.86
N GLU A 114 -14.50 2.05 13.69
CA GLU A 114 -15.79 2.72 13.78
C GLU A 114 -15.60 4.18 14.19
N ARG A 115 -16.33 5.11 13.56
CA ARG A 115 -16.22 6.57 13.73
C ARG A 115 -14.99 7.24 13.10
N GLN A 116 -14.05 6.48 12.52
CA GLN A 116 -13.01 7.08 11.70
C GLN A 116 -13.67 7.88 10.57
N ASN A 117 -13.40 9.18 10.54
CA ASN A 117 -13.97 10.02 9.49
C ASN A 117 -13.18 9.89 8.18
N TRP A 118 -13.78 10.35 7.09
CA TRP A 118 -13.18 10.22 5.75
C TRP A 118 -11.82 10.91 5.63
N ASN A 119 -11.63 12.04 6.30
CA ASN A 119 -10.37 12.79 6.28
C ASN A 119 -9.24 12.02 7.00
N GLU A 120 -9.56 11.43 8.15
CA GLU A 120 -8.64 10.58 8.92
C GLU A 120 -8.25 9.33 8.15
N PHE A 121 -9.24 8.66 7.53
CA PHE A 121 -9.01 7.51 6.68
C PHE A 121 -8.05 7.84 5.53
N LEU A 122 -8.35 8.89 4.74
CA LEU A 122 -7.47 9.34 3.66
C LEU A 122 -6.09 9.79 4.15
N GLY A 123 -6.04 10.48 5.30
CA GLY A 123 -4.80 10.93 5.93
C GLY A 123 -3.92 9.76 6.35
N GLU A 124 -4.50 8.69 6.88
CA GLU A 124 -3.79 7.45 7.20
C GLU A 124 -3.29 6.75 5.93
N THR A 125 -4.16 6.54 4.94
CA THR A 125 -3.81 5.91 3.66
C THR A 125 -2.66 6.65 2.98
N LEU A 126 -2.75 7.98 2.87
CA LEU A 126 -1.70 8.78 2.25
C LEU A 126 -0.41 8.76 3.09
N SER A 127 -0.51 8.85 4.41
CA SER A 127 0.66 8.74 5.29
C SER A 127 1.42 7.44 5.05
N VAL A 128 0.71 6.31 4.99
CA VAL A 128 1.27 4.98 4.71
C VAL A 128 1.91 4.92 3.32
N MET A 129 1.24 5.44 2.29
CA MET A 129 1.79 5.50 0.92
C MET A 129 3.08 6.33 0.84
N LEU A 130 3.13 7.48 1.50
CA LEU A 130 4.34 8.32 1.56
C LEU A 130 5.48 7.64 2.30
N GLY A 131 5.16 6.92 3.38
CA GLY A 131 6.13 6.10 4.11
C GLY A 131 6.71 4.96 3.28
N GLN A 132 5.85 4.23 2.55
CA GLN A 132 6.25 3.19 1.60
C GLN A 132 7.13 3.76 0.48
N LEU A 133 6.72 4.89 -0.12
CA LEU A 133 7.50 5.57 -1.15
C LEU A 133 8.89 5.95 -0.63
N ALA A 134 8.97 6.59 0.54
CA ALA A 134 10.24 7.03 1.13
C ALA A 134 11.19 5.85 1.39
N GLN A 135 10.68 4.71 1.85
CA GLN A 135 11.49 3.50 2.02
C GLN A 135 11.99 2.96 0.68
N ASN A 136 11.12 2.88 -0.33
CA ASN A 136 11.50 2.37 -1.64
C ASN A 136 12.54 3.26 -2.34
N MET A 137 12.54 4.57 -2.07
CA MET A 137 13.57 5.51 -2.57
C MET A 137 14.96 5.30 -1.96
N THR A 138 15.09 4.56 -0.85
CA THR A 138 16.41 4.25 -0.28
C THR A 138 17.22 3.30 -1.15
N ILE A 139 16.57 2.55 -2.06
CA ILE A 139 17.27 1.69 -3.00
C ILE A 139 17.91 2.54 -4.11
N ARG A 140 19.22 2.39 -4.28
CA ARG A 140 19.93 2.87 -5.46
C ARG A 140 19.63 1.94 -6.63
N THR A 141 18.74 2.34 -7.53
CA THR A 141 18.33 1.51 -8.69
C THR A 141 19.37 1.47 -9.83
N GLY A 142 20.61 1.96 -9.62
CA GLY A 142 21.67 1.99 -10.63
C GLY A 142 21.42 2.90 -11.84
N LYS A 143 20.17 3.34 -12.04
CA LYS A 143 19.78 4.31 -13.07
C LYS A 143 19.98 5.72 -12.54
N ALA A 144 20.71 6.54 -13.29
CA ALA A 144 20.85 7.96 -13.01
C ALA A 144 19.50 8.66 -13.26
N GLY A 145 18.89 9.21 -12.21
CA GLY A 145 17.69 10.04 -12.32
C GLY A 145 16.51 9.55 -11.47
N VAL A 146 15.66 10.51 -11.09
CA VAL A 146 14.41 10.23 -10.39
C VAL A 146 13.39 9.69 -11.38
N GLN A 147 12.70 8.61 -11.02
CA GLN A 147 11.69 7.97 -11.87
C GLN A 147 10.30 8.13 -11.26
N ASP A 148 9.27 7.96 -12.08
CA ASP A 148 7.89 7.84 -11.61
C ASP A 148 7.77 6.68 -10.63
N GLN A 149 6.88 6.82 -9.65
CA GLN A 149 6.67 5.84 -8.59
C GLN A 149 5.20 5.58 -8.32
N GLU A 150 4.91 4.40 -7.80
CA GLU A 150 3.60 3.95 -7.37
C GLU A 150 3.67 3.44 -5.93
N ALA A 151 2.64 3.75 -5.15
CA ALA A 151 2.43 3.15 -3.84
C ALA A 151 1.05 2.46 -3.83
N PHE A 152 1.00 1.29 -3.21
CA PHE A 152 -0.20 0.48 -3.11
C PHE A 152 -0.53 0.22 -1.65
N VAL A 153 -1.78 0.42 -1.30
CA VAL A 153 -2.31 0.09 0.03
C VAL A 153 -3.51 -0.84 -0.13
N VAL A 154 -3.61 -1.83 0.74
CA VAL A 154 -4.81 -2.65 0.89
C VAL A 154 -5.34 -2.43 2.30
N GLY A 155 -6.66 -2.24 2.43
CA GLY A 155 -7.27 -1.96 3.70
C GLY A 155 -8.75 -2.29 3.70
N PHE A 156 -9.36 -2.08 4.85
CA PHE A 156 -10.81 -2.07 4.98
C PHE A 156 -11.36 -0.64 5.05
N HIS A 157 -12.62 -0.48 4.69
CA HIS A 157 -13.44 0.66 5.09
C HIS A 157 -14.84 0.12 5.39
N GLY A 158 -15.22 0.11 6.67
CA GLY A 158 -16.33 -0.73 7.13
C GLY A 158 -16.06 -2.20 6.80
N PRO A 159 -17.06 -2.97 6.33
CA PRO A 159 -16.89 -4.39 6.01
C PRO A 159 -16.20 -4.66 4.65
N HIS A 160 -15.81 -3.61 3.91
CA HIS A 160 -15.35 -3.76 2.53
C HIS A 160 -13.82 -3.65 2.40
N VAL A 161 -13.20 -4.61 1.73
CA VAL A 161 -11.79 -4.54 1.31
C VAL A 161 -11.65 -3.66 0.09
N HIS A 162 -10.53 -2.95 -0.01
CA HIS A 162 -10.19 -2.14 -1.17
C HIS A 162 -8.69 -2.15 -1.46
N ILE A 163 -8.34 -1.78 -2.70
CA ILE A 163 -6.99 -1.49 -3.12
C ILE A 163 -6.92 0.00 -3.43
N ALA A 164 -6.00 0.70 -2.80
CA ALA A 164 -5.68 2.09 -3.07
C ALA A 164 -4.34 2.20 -3.81
N ARG A 165 -4.25 3.11 -4.77
CA ARG A 165 -3.05 3.43 -5.54
C ARG A 165 -2.81 4.93 -5.55
N ALA A 166 -1.59 5.33 -5.26
CA ALA A 166 -1.07 6.67 -5.58
C ALA A 166 0.00 6.57 -6.66
N PHE A 167 -0.01 7.54 -7.57
CA PHE A 167 1.03 7.72 -8.58
C PHE A 167 1.80 9.01 -8.29
N PHE A 168 3.13 8.90 -8.20
CA PHE A 168 4.04 10.00 -7.93
C PHE A 168 4.93 10.20 -9.15
N ALA A 169 4.70 11.28 -9.90
CA ALA A 169 5.50 11.59 -11.07
C ALA A 169 6.95 11.90 -10.69
N ALA A 170 7.90 11.62 -11.59
CA ALA A 170 9.33 11.79 -11.36
C ALA A 170 9.71 13.21 -10.90
N ASP A 171 9.05 14.24 -11.44
CA ASP A 171 9.25 15.63 -11.06
C ASP A 171 8.80 15.89 -9.62
N LEU A 172 7.66 15.33 -9.22
CA LEU A 172 7.18 15.38 -7.84
C LEU A 172 8.16 14.65 -6.92
N VAL A 173 8.54 13.42 -7.24
CA VAL A 173 9.51 12.65 -6.45
C VAL A 173 10.84 13.41 -6.33
N ALA A 174 11.32 14.05 -7.38
CA ALA A 174 12.58 14.78 -7.38
C ALA A 174 12.55 16.02 -6.48
N ARG A 175 11.40 16.69 -6.41
CA ARG A 175 11.18 17.82 -5.50
C ARG A 175 11.01 17.35 -4.05
N VAL A 176 10.24 16.28 -3.87
CA VAL A 176 9.80 15.77 -2.56
C VAL A 176 10.87 14.97 -1.84
N HIS A 177 11.66 14.16 -2.54
CA HIS A 177 12.69 13.35 -1.91
C HIS A 177 13.70 14.15 -1.06
N PRO A 178 14.25 15.30 -1.53
CA PRO A 178 15.18 16.10 -0.73
C PRO A 178 14.51 17.08 0.26
N ARG A 179 13.25 17.50 0.03
CA ARG A 179 12.61 18.62 0.78
C ARG A 179 11.31 18.26 1.50
N GLY A 180 10.75 17.08 1.20
CA GLY A 180 9.40 16.66 1.55
C GLY A 180 8.31 17.24 0.64
N CYS A 181 7.09 16.72 0.75
CA CYS A 181 5.91 17.28 0.06
C CYS A 181 5.68 18.73 0.49
N SER A 182 5.13 19.57 -0.41
CA SER A 182 4.61 20.86 0.03
C SER A 182 3.40 20.66 0.96
N ARG A 183 3.02 21.71 1.70
CA ARG A 183 1.83 21.62 2.59
C ARG A 183 0.53 21.52 1.81
N ASP A 184 0.51 22.12 0.62
CA ASP A 184 -0.65 22.22 -0.25
C ASP A 184 -0.52 21.28 -1.46
N GLU A 185 0.26 20.20 -1.30
CA GLU A 185 0.52 19.22 -2.35
C GLU A 185 -0.78 18.46 -2.67
N VAL A 186 -1.15 18.43 -3.94
CA VAL A 186 -2.31 17.67 -4.41
C VAL A 186 -1.85 16.31 -4.91
N ILE A 187 -2.33 15.25 -4.26
CA ILE A 187 -2.00 13.87 -4.62
C ILE A 187 -3.29 13.15 -4.98
N GLU A 188 -3.34 12.60 -6.19
CA GLU A 188 -4.47 11.79 -6.66
C GLU A 188 -4.40 10.39 -6.04
N LEU A 189 -5.45 10.01 -5.32
CA LEU A 189 -5.64 8.66 -4.79
C LEU A 189 -6.73 7.94 -5.57
N LYS A 190 -6.41 6.75 -6.10
CA LYS A 190 -7.37 5.89 -6.80
C LYS A 190 -7.71 4.70 -5.92
N PHE A 191 -8.99 4.45 -5.76
CA PHE A 191 -9.50 3.30 -5.02
C PHE A 191 -10.22 2.37 -5.99
N THR A 192 -10.10 1.07 -5.78
CA THR A 192 -11.09 0.14 -6.32
C THR A 192 -12.44 0.40 -5.67
N ARG A 193 -13.51 -0.16 -6.24
CA ARG A 193 -14.72 -0.36 -5.45
C ARG A 193 -14.39 -1.15 -4.17
N GLY A 194 -15.21 -0.98 -3.14
CA GLY A 194 -15.18 -1.86 -1.98
C GLY A 194 -15.68 -3.25 -2.34
N TYR A 195 -15.06 -4.28 -1.78
CA TYR A 195 -15.44 -5.68 -1.92
C TYR A 195 -15.91 -6.23 -0.58
N ASP A 196 -17.15 -6.70 -0.50
CA ASP A 196 -17.63 -7.45 0.66
C ASP A 196 -17.20 -8.92 0.52
N LEU A 197 -16.19 -9.32 1.29
CA LEU A 197 -15.62 -10.67 1.20
C LEU A 197 -16.57 -11.78 1.68
N SER A 198 -17.70 -11.44 2.31
CA SER A 198 -18.73 -12.41 2.67
C SER A 198 -19.57 -12.84 1.46
N LEU A 199 -19.54 -12.06 0.37
CA LEU A 199 -20.28 -12.34 -0.86
C LEU A 199 -19.38 -13.06 -1.86
N LYS A 200 -19.81 -14.23 -2.35
CA LYS A 200 -19.04 -15.04 -3.32
C LYS A 200 -18.57 -14.25 -4.54
N ARG A 201 -19.42 -13.36 -5.08
CA ARG A 201 -19.08 -12.53 -6.25
C ARG A 201 -17.94 -11.56 -5.93
N ASP A 202 -18.04 -10.86 -4.81
CA ASP A 202 -17.04 -9.89 -4.38
C ASP A 202 -15.74 -10.57 -3.93
N TRP A 203 -15.82 -11.74 -3.32
CA TRP A 203 -14.67 -12.60 -3.07
C TRP A 203 -13.89 -12.90 -4.37
N LEU A 204 -14.59 -13.35 -5.42
CA LEU A 204 -13.97 -13.65 -6.71
C LEU A 204 -13.38 -12.40 -7.38
N ASP A 205 -14.06 -11.25 -7.29
CA ASP A 205 -13.56 -10.01 -7.86
C ASP A 205 -12.36 -9.45 -7.08
N ALA A 206 -12.38 -9.52 -5.75
CA ALA A 206 -11.29 -9.09 -4.88
C ALA A 206 -10.03 -9.92 -5.10
N THR A 207 -10.16 -11.25 -5.03
CA THR A 207 -9.04 -12.18 -5.27
C THR A 207 -8.47 -12.01 -6.68
N ARG A 208 -9.32 -11.81 -7.70
CA ARG A 208 -8.86 -11.49 -9.06
C ARG A 208 -8.11 -10.16 -9.13
N ALA A 209 -8.59 -9.12 -8.46
CA ALA A 209 -7.93 -7.81 -8.43
C ALA A 209 -6.55 -7.91 -7.75
N LEU A 210 -6.46 -8.60 -6.62
CA LEU A 210 -5.20 -8.85 -5.90
C LEU A 210 -4.23 -9.69 -6.74
N ALA A 211 -4.71 -10.76 -7.37
CA ALA A 211 -3.90 -11.60 -8.25
C ALA A 211 -3.33 -10.80 -9.45
N ARG A 212 -4.13 -9.88 -10.00
CA ARG A 212 -3.67 -8.96 -11.06
C ARG A 212 -2.66 -7.95 -10.54
N LEU A 213 -2.85 -7.43 -9.33
CA LEU A 213 -1.89 -6.53 -8.69
C LEU A 213 -0.53 -7.21 -8.50
N PHE A 214 -0.49 -8.43 -7.97
CA PHE A 214 0.77 -9.17 -7.85
C PHE A 214 1.43 -9.41 -9.19
N ARG A 215 0.69 -9.90 -10.20
CA ARG A 215 1.23 -10.08 -11.55
C ARG A 215 1.74 -8.77 -12.16
N TYR A 216 1.09 -7.64 -11.89
CA TYR A 216 1.54 -6.33 -12.34
C TYR A 216 2.85 -5.94 -11.64
N LEU A 217 2.91 -6.04 -10.31
CA LEU A 217 4.11 -5.76 -9.52
C LEU A 217 5.29 -6.59 -10.05
N LEU A 218 5.08 -7.89 -10.21
CA LEU A 218 6.07 -8.84 -10.70
C LEU A 218 6.33 -8.78 -12.22
N SER A 219 5.65 -7.92 -12.98
CA SER A 219 5.85 -7.87 -14.44
C SER A 219 7.11 -7.11 -14.88
N GLY A 220 7.85 -6.49 -13.94
CA GLY A 220 8.94 -5.55 -14.24
C GLY A 220 8.48 -4.19 -14.78
N ARG A 221 7.18 -4.02 -15.06
CA ARG A 221 6.59 -2.76 -15.53
C ARG A 221 6.10 -1.87 -14.40
N ALA A 222 5.92 -2.43 -13.20
CA ALA A 222 5.47 -1.66 -12.06
C ALA A 222 6.50 -0.58 -11.70
N LYS A 223 6.01 0.62 -11.44
CA LYS A 223 6.83 1.77 -11.07
C LYS A 223 7.06 1.75 -9.56
N VAL A 224 7.58 0.64 -9.05
CA VAL A 224 7.89 0.47 -7.63
C VAL A 224 9.39 0.25 -7.52
N ALA A 225 10.12 1.25 -7.01
CA ALA A 225 11.58 1.21 -6.96
C ALA A 225 12.13 -0.02 -6.24
N ALA A 226 11.40 -0.56 -5.25
CA ALA A 226 11.78 -1.80 -4.59
C ALA A 226 11.85 -2.99 -5.53
N ILE A 227 10.78 -3.21 -6.31
CA ILE A 227 10.73 -4.27 -7.32
C ILE A 227 11.79 -4.04 -8.40
N GLN A 228 11.87 -2.81 -8.93
CA GLN A 228 12.82 -2.48 -9.98
C GLN A 228 14.27 -2.65 -9.52
N GLY A 229 14.58 -2.29 -8.27
CA GLY A 229 15.91 -2.45 -7.69
C GLY A 229 16.35 -3.91 -7.61
N TYR A 230 15.45 -4.81 -7.17
CA TYR A 230 15.78 -6.23 -7.09
C TYR A 230 15.78 -6.94 -8.45
N LEU A 231 14.84 -6.62 -9.35
CA LEU A 231 14.81 -7.19 -10.70
C LEU A 231 16.00 -6.74 -11.56
N ASN A 232 16.51 -5.52 -11.35
CA ASN A 232 17.66 -5.00 -12.10
C ASN A 232 19.00 -5.24 -11.39
N ARG A 233 19.02 -5.86 -10.20
CA ARG A 233 20.27 -6.21 -9.53
C ARG A 233 20.97 -7.24 -10.43
N PRO A 234 22.22 -7.00 -10.86
CA PRO A 234 22.95 -8.04 -11.57
C PRO A 234 22.94 -9.27 -10.67
N SER A 235 22.49 -10.41 -11.19
CA SER A 235 22.75 -11.69 -10.56
C SER A 235 24.23 -11.66 -10.24
N ASN A 236 24.61 -11.73 -8.96
CA ASN A 236 25.97 -12.08 -8.64
C ASN A 236 26.16 -13.44 -9.32
N THR A 237 26.77 -13.41 -10.50
CA THR A 237 27.45 -14.55 -11.07
C THR A 237 28.41 -14.95 -9.97
N ALA A 238 27.99 -15.93 -9.17
CA ALA A 238 28.91 -16.80 -8.49
C ALA A 238 29.74 -17.40 -9.63
N GLY A 239 30.84 -16.73 -9.94
CA GLY A 239 31.86 -17.23 -10.81
C GLY A 239 32.29 -18.57 -10.25
N LYS A 240 32.19 -19.59 -11.10
CA LYS A 240 33.18 -20.65 -11.11
C LYS A 240 34.57 -20.02 -11.04
N SER A 241 35.42 -20.49 -10.14
CA SER A 241 36.74 -21.01 -10.50
C SER A 241 37.41 -21.69 -9.32
N MET A 242 37.75 -22.96 -9.60
CA MET A 242 38.76 -23.86 -8.99
C MET A 242 38.54 -24.35 -7.57
#